data_AF-M7X0T5-F1
#
_entry.id   AF-M7X0T5-F1
#
_cell.length_a   1.000
_cell.length_b   1.000
_cell.length_c   1.000
_cell.angle_alpha   90.00
_cell.angle_beta   90.00
_cell.angle_gamma   90.00
#
_symmetry.space_group_name_H-M   'P 1'
#
loop_
_entity.id
_entity.type
_entity.pdbx_description
1 polymer ?
#
loop_
_entity_poly.entity_id
_entity_poly.type
_entity_poly.pdbx_seq_one_letter_code
_entity_poly.pdbx_strand_id
1 'polypeptide(L)'
;MQRTRAQESRAAIEKLYITMRHLFMRGSYKPMGVSGESLVDSLLVLSPEIYGLLAEDEKIELDGLLYVMERLPKGIEECRYIRLISREGYENSTFPAIVPPKRKRNCYRVDADQMYVEMTRGRSDIYDILTHLTFLFIESEKIKTNSTDIKGRLDLNWQMLEKIVEKEENGEAFDKEVACSYLSHVIGRTFDETHEAVGKFESSPHTSSLFTIVYHLGKLAMDEFFEGKDREISFSSTLRQRVGHHVYGELWANNIKKVLFEKGLIERPIHIISANLHSVLNTVYGHQALKLGSFEEIEAAAMQISIGAKNHKGKDILSYARKHGFIEINDVSGTNINVQLLDTALMDKKTILPGISLKAEAGKEPVLLVMDYAFGEQAYECFDELLKPYDTEDGKSYPLNVYSASIMGKAGILTGKKGDIMIPTSHVFEGTADNYPFRNELKKQDFEGYGLGVFEGTMFTVLGTSLQNKDVLSYLMNSSWKAIGLEMEGAHYQKAIQSESRIRNSIRKNVKVLYAYYASDNPLETGSTLASGALGLDGVRPTYLITYKILEKLFS
;
A
#
# COMPACT_ATOMS: atom_id res chain seq x y z
N MET A 1 -10.64 -30.62 20.73
CA MET A 1 -10.24 -29.30 21.29
C MET A 1 -10.87 -28.24 20.40
N GLN A 2 -11.79 -27.43 20.92
CA GLN A 2 -12.49 -26.40 20.14
C GLN A 2 -11.49 -25.28 19.80
N ARG A 3 -11.39 -24.91 18.52
CA ARG A 3 -10.51 -23.81 18.09
C ARG A 3 -11.11 -22.49 18.57
N THR A 4 -10.25 -21.54 18.94
CA THR A 4 -10.70 -20.16 19.19
C THR A 4 -10.92 -19.44 17.86
N ARG A 5 -11.75 -18.40 17.87
CA ARG A 5 -12.01 -17.58 16.68
C ARG A 5 -10.74 -16.99 16.06
N ALA A 6 -9.79 -16.58 16.91
CA ALA A 6 -8.47 -16.12 16.46
C ALA A 6 -7.65 -17.23 15.77
N GLN A 7 -7.73 -18.48 16.24
CA GLN A 7 -7.06 -19.61 15.58
C GLN A 7 -7.69 -19.94 14.22
N GLU A 8 -9.01 -19.88 14.12
CA GLU A 8 -9.72 -20.07 12.86
C GLU A 8 -9.37 -18.97 11.85
N SER A 9 -9.37 -17.71 12.30
CA SER A 9 -9.02 -16.55 11.48
C SER A 9 -7.59 -16.63 10.95
N ARG A 10 -6.61 -16.96 11.82
CA ARG A 10 -5.21 -17.15 11.38
C ARG A 10 -5.06 -18.30 10.38
N ALA A 11 -5.76 -19.41 10.61
CA ALA A 11 -5.76 -20.53 9.66
C ALA A 11 -6.42 -20.13 8.32
N ALA A 12 -7.44 -19.26 8.34
CA ALA A 12 -8.06 -18.73 7.14
C ALA A 12 -7.13 -17.81 6.36
N ILE A 13 -6.37 -16.93 7.02
CA ILE A 13 -5.32 -16.09 6.39
C ILE A 13 -4.27 -16.98 5.70
N GLU A 14 -3.78 -18.01 6.39
CA GLU A 14 -2.81 -18.96 5.82
C GLU A 14 -3.39 -19.71 4.60
N LYS A 15 -4.63 -20.19 4.71
CA LYS A 15 -5.34 -20.87 3.62
C LYS A 15 -5.56 -19.94 2.43
N LEU A 16 -5.97 -18.69 2.64
CA LEU A 16 -6.09 -17.67 1.59
C LEU A 16 -4.77 -17.51 0.85
N TYR A 17 -3.67 -17.30 1.58
CA TYR A 17 -2.35 -17.10 1.00
C TYR A 17 -1.89 -18.27 0.14
N ILE A 18 -1.98 -19.50 0.68
CA ILE A 18 -1.60 -20.71 -0.05
C ILE A 18 -2.48 -20.89 -1.29
N THR A 19 -3.77 -20.64 -1.17
CA THR A 19 -4.73 -20.77 -2.28
C THR A 19 -4.41 -19.75 -3.37
N MET A 20 -4.24 -18.46 -3.05
CA MET A 20 -3.88 -17.43 -4.02
C MET A 20 -2.57 -17.75 -4.75
N ARG A 21 -1.55 -18.24 -4.02
CA ARG A 21 -0.30 -18.68 -4.61
C ARG A 21 -0.49 -19.85 -5.58
N HIS A 22 -1.31 -20.83 -5.21
CA HIS A 22 -1.64 -21.96 -6.08
C HIS A 22 -2.37 -21.51 -7.36
N LEU A 23 -3.38 -20.65 -7.24
CA LEU A 23 -4.14 -20.11 -8.39
C LEU A 23 -3.23 -19.30 -9.32
N PHE A 24 -2.35 -18.47 -8.75
CA PHE A 24 -1.34 -17.74 -9.49
C PHE A 24 -0.44 -18.69 -10.30
N MET A 25 0.05 -19.77 -9.70
CA MET A 25 0.88 -20.76 -10.40
C MET A 25 0.10 -21.49 -11.51
N ARG A 26 -1.18 -21.83 -11.25
CA ARG A 26 -2.06 -22.49 -12.21
C ARG A 26 -2.30 -21.64 -13.46
N GLY A 27 -2.43 -20.32 -13.32
CA GLY A 27 -2.52 -19.37 -14.42
C GLY A 27 -3.93 -18.91 -14.78
N SER A 28 -4.98 -19.61 -14.38
CA SER A 28 -6.35 -19.07 -14.39
C SER A 28 -7.26 -19.83 -13.42
N TYR A 29 -8.36 -19.20 -13.04
CA TYR A 29 -9.42 -19.82 -12.25
C TYR A 29 -10.77 -19.13 -12.44
N LYS A 30 -11.83 -19.90 -12.20
CA LYS A 30 -13.20 -19.39 -12.09
C LYS A 30 -13.47 -18.97 -10.64
N PRO A 31 -13.87 -17.72 -10.37
CA PRO A 31 -14.08 -17.23 -9.00
C PRO A 31 -15.15 -18.01 -8.23
N MET A 32 -16.28 -18.33 -8.86
CA MET A 32 -17.35 -19.14 -8.25
C MET A 32 -17.22 -20.63 -8.56
N GLY A 33 -16.09 -21.07 -9.12
CA GLY A 33 -15.79 -22.49 -9.30
C GLY A 33 -15.00 -23.08 -8.12
N VAL A 34 -14.78 -24.40 -8.14
CA VAL A 34 -14.08 -25.18 -7.09
C VAL A 34 -12.79 -24.52 -6.58
N SER A 35 -12.04 -23.85 -7.48
CA SER A 35 -10.76 -23.24 -7.14
C SER A 35 -10.87 -21.86 -6.48
N GLY A 36 -11.93 -21.11 -6.78
CA GLY A 36 -12.22 -19.83 -6.13
C GLY A 36 -13.08 -19.95 -4.88
N GLU A 37 -13.91 -21.00 -4.76
CA GLU A 37 -14.71 -21.31 -3.57
C GLU A 37 -13.86 -21.38 -2.30
N SER A 38 -12.65 -21.96 -2.38
CA SER A 38 -11.71 -21.98 -1.25
C SER A 38 -11.27 -20.57 -0.80
N LEU A 39 -11.19 -19.58 -1.71
CA LEU A 39 -10.92 -18.19 -1.35
C LEU A 39 -12.15 -17.56 -0.68
N VAL A 40 -13.33 -17.78 -1.25
CA VAL A 40 -14.61 -17.30 -0.70
C VAL A 40 -14.81 -17.79 0.71
N ASP A 41 -14.73 -19.11 0.94
CA ASP A 41 -14.86 -19.74 2.25
C ASP A 41 -13.89 -19.14 3.27
N SER A 42 -12.64 -18.96 2.87
CA SER A 42 -11.61 -18.49 3.77
C SER A 42 -11.81 -17.00 4.10
N LEU A 43 -12.28 -16.18 3.14
CA LEU A 43 -12.59 -14.78 3.39
C LEU A 43 -13.84 -14.62 4.26
N LEU A 44 -14.87 -15.46 4.07
CA LEU A 44 -16.07 -15.51 4.93
C LEU A 44 -15.73 -15.95 6.35
N VAL A 45 -14.93 -17.02 6.51
CA VAL A 45 -14.47 -17.47 7.83
C VAL A 45 -13.66 -16.38 8.52
N LEU A 46 -12.77 -15.71 7.78
CA LEU A 46 -11.96 -14.62 8.29
C LEU A 46 -12.83 -13.42 8.70
N SER A 47 -13.87 -13.10 7.94
CA SER A 47 -14.76 -11.95 8.16
C SER A 47 -13.96 -10.68 8.51
N PRO A 48 -13.12 -10.17 7.59
CA PRO A 48 -12.26 -9.02 7.88
C PRO A 48 -13.06 -7.80 8.34
N GLU A 49 -12.48 -7.01 9.23
CA GLU A 49 -13.16 -5.83 9.80
C GLU A 49 -13.57 -4.81 8.75
N ILE A 50 -12.80 -4.71 7.66
CA ILE A 50 -13.10 -3.81 6.54
C ILE A 50 -14.28 -4.28 5.67
N TYR A 51 -14.67 -5.55 5.78
CA TYR A 51 -15.79 -6.16 5.07
C TYR A 51 -16.84 -6.63 6.09
N GLY A 52 -17.26 -5.74 6.99
CA GLY A 52 -18.01 -6.08 8.20
C GLY A 52 -19.29 -6.89 7.97
N LEU A 53 -19.98 -6.67 6.85
CA LEU A 53 -21.22 -7.35 6.48
C LEU A 53 -21.02 -8.41 5.38
N LEU A 54 -19.78 -8.81 5.11
CA LEU A 54 -19.47 -9.80 4.09
C LEU A 54 -20.17 -11.14 4.33
N ALA A 55 -20.32 -11.55 5.59
CA ALA A 55 -20.96 -12.82 5.96
C ALA A 55 -22.49 -12.74 6.07
N GLU A 56 -23.11 -11.57 5.89
CA GLU A 56 -24.56 -11.43 5.83
C GLU A 56 -25.08 -11.83 4.44
N ASP A 57 -26.13 -12.64 4.38
CA ASP A 57 -26.64 -13.19 3.12
C ASP A 57 -27.31 -12.13 2.22
N GLU A 58 -28.10 -11.23 2.82
CA GLU A 58 -28.94 -10.28 2.07
C GLU A 58 -28.35 -8.86 2.03
N LYS A 59 -27.49 -8.50 2.99
CA LYS A 59 -26.99 -7.12 3.13
C LYS A 59 -25.66 -6.93 2.41
N ILE A 60 -25.63 -6.00 1.46
CA ILE A 60 -24.40 -5.63 0.76
C ILE A 60 -23.51 -4.77 1.66
N GLU A 61 -22.21 -5.03 1.64
CA GLU A 61 -21.20 -4.26 2.37
C GLU A 61 -20.76 -3.00 1.60
N LEU A 62 -21.42 -1.87 1.87
CA LEU A 62 -21.27 -0.64 1.08
C LEU A 62 -19.96 0.12 1.31
N ASP A 63 -19.46 0.16 2.55
CA ASP A 63 -18.21 0.87 2.84
C ASP A 63 -17.01 0.05 2.32
N GLY A 64 -17.08 -1.28 2.45
CA GLY A 64 -16.12 -2.20 1.83
C GLY A 64 -16.15 -2.12 0.30
N LEU A 65 -17.34 -2.03 -0.32
CA LEU A 65 -17.48 -1.84 -1.76
C LEU A 65 -16.85 -0.53 -2.23
N LEU A 66 -17.08 0.59 -1.54
CA LEU A 66 -16.45 1.87 -1.88
C LEU A 66 -14.92 1.77 -1.77
N TYR A 67 -14.41 1.20 -0.68
CA TYR A 67 -12.99 0.99 -0.48
C TYR A 67 -12.35 0.19 -1.62
N VAL A 68 -13.05 -0.84 -2.09
CA VAL A 68 -12.58 -1.73 -3.16
C VAL A 68 -12.60 -1.01 -4.51
N MET A 69 -13.69 -0.31 -4.82
CA MET A 69 -13.86 0.38 -6.10
C MET A 69 -12.90 1.55 -6.29
N GLU A 70 -12.41 2.16 -5.21
CA GLU A 70 -11.35 3.19 -5.30
C GLU A 70 -9.94 2.61 -5.58
N ARG A 71 -9.77 1.28 -5.51
CA ARG A 71 -8.51 0.55 -5.72
C ARG A 71 -8.50 -0.31 -6.97
N LEU A 72 -9.67 -0.53 -7.57
CA LEU A 72 -9.83 -1.23 -8.83
C LEU A 72 -10.06 -0.23 -9.98
N PRO A 73 -9.74 -0.60 -11.23
CA PRO A 73 -10.01 0.29 -12.36
C PRO A 73 -11.51 0.43 -12.60
N LYS A 74 -11.95 1.64 -12.94
CA LYS A 74 -13.33 1.91 -13.37
C LYS A 74 -13.74 1.00 -14.53
N GLY A 75 -14.94 0.42 -14.45
CA GLY A 75 -15.49 -0.48 -15.46
C GLY A 75 -15.06 -1.94 -15.30
N ILE A 76 -14.32 -2.29 -14.24
CA ILE A 76 -14.01 -3.69 -13.93
C ILE A 76 -15.26 -4.48 -13.56
N GLU A 77 -16.26 -3.81 -12.98
CA GLU A 77 -17.56 -4.34 -12.60
C GLU A 77 -18.39 -4.85 -13.79
N GLU A 78 -18.05 -4.40 -14.99
CA GLU A 78 -18.66 -4.81 -16.26
C GLU A 78 -17.91 -5.97 -16.94
N CYS A 79 -16.71 -6.32 -16.46
CA CYS A 79 -15.81 -7.24 -17.15
C CYS A 79 -15.96 -8.68 -16.64
N ARG A 80 -16.21 -9.62 -17.56
CA ARG A 80 -16.23 -11.07 -17.29
C ARG A 80 -14.84 -11.68 -17.15
N TYR A 81 -13.86 -11.10 -17.82
CA TYR A 81 -12.50 -11.60 -17.91
C TYR A 81 -11.53 -10.57 -17.35
N ILE A 82 -10.92 -10.90 -16.22
CA ILE A 82 -9.93 -10.04 -15.58
C ILE A 82 -8.57 -10.70 -15.73
N ARG A 83 -7.68 -10.07 -16.49
CA ARG A 83 -6.35 -10.59 -16.77
C ARG A 83 -5.28 -9.78 -16.06
N LEU A 84 -4.56 -10.42 -15.15
CA LEU A 84 -3.39 -9.84 -14.52
C LEU A 84 -2.18 -10.06 -15.41
N ILE A 85 -1.51 -8.98 -15.79
CA ILE A 85 -0.39 -8.97 -16.73
C ILE A 85 0.84 -8.33 -16.10
N SER A 86 2.00 -8.56 -16.71
CA SER A 86 3.18 -7.74 -16.45
C SER A 86 3.20 -6.52 -17.40
N ARG A 87 4.24 -5.68 -17.35
CA ARG A 87 4.46 -4.70 -18.43
C ARG A 87 4.79 -5.44 -19.73
N GLU A 88 3.78 -5.56 -20.58
CA GLU A 88 3.74 -6.37 -21.79
C GLU A 88 3.54 -5.53 -23.07
N GLY A 89 3.75 -4.21 -22.99
CA GLY A 89 3.72 -3.31 -24.14
C GLY A 89 2.39 -2.60 -24.37
N TYR A 90 1.41 -2.80 -23.49
CA TYR A 90 0.10 -2.12 -23.55
C TYR A 90 0.24 -0.61 -23.38
N GLU A 91 1.31 -0.13 -22.75
CA GLU A 91 1.62 1.30 -22.66
C GLU A 91 1.88 1.96 -24.03
N ASN A 92 2.18 1.17 -25.06
CA ASN A 92 2.40 1.63 -26.44
C ASN A 92 1.16 1.47 -27.33
N SER A 93 0.06 0.97 -26.78
CA SER A 93 -1.19 0.76 -27.50
C SER A 93 -2.03 2.03 -27.57
N THR A 94 -3.14 1.98 -28.30
CA THR A 94 -4.15 3.05 -28.32
C THR A 94 -5.13 2.97 -27.16
N PHE A 95 -5.06 1.94 -26.31
CA PHE A 95 -5.96 1.79 -25.17
C PHE A 95 -5.66 2.87 -24.12
N PRO A 96 -6.65 3.62 -23.63
CA PRO A 96 -6.43 4.59 -22.57
C PRO A 96 -6.07 3.87 -21.26
N ALA A 97 -5.02 4.35 -20.59
CA ALA A 97 -4.65 3.83 -19.27
C ALA A 97 -5.65 4.30 -18.21
N ILE A 98 -6.30 3.35 -17.54
CA ILE A 98 -7.20 3.57 -16.40
C ILE A 98 -6.37 3.35 -15.13
N VAL A 99 -6.18 4.40 -14.33
CA VAL A 99 -5.35 4.34 -13.11
C VAL A 99 -6.23 4.55 -11.87
N PRO A 100 -6.38 3.54 -10.99
CA PRO A 100 -7.17 3.69 -9.77
C PRO A 100 -6.57 4.75 -8.83
N PRO A 101 -7.40 5.60 -8.17
CA PRO A 101 -6.92 6.74 -7.39
C PRO A 101 -6.16 6.31 -6.13
N LYS A 102 -6.64 5.28 -5.41
CA LYS A 102 -6.02 4.80 -4.16
C LYS A 102 -5.03 3.65 -4.37
N ARG A 103 -4.91 3.13 -5.59
CA ARG A 103 -3.95 2.08 -5.98
C ARG A 103 -3.43 2.30 -7.39
N LYS A 104 -2.40 3.13 -7.52
CA LYS A 104 -1.83 3.50 -8.83
C LYS A 104 -1.21 2.29 -9.52
N ARG A 105 -1.84 1.82 -10.59
CA ARG A 105 -1.32 0.85 -11.57
C ARG A 105 -2.03 1.10 -12.89
N ASN A 106 -1.39 0.78 -14.01
CA ASN A 106 -2.05 0.91 -15.29
C ASN A 106 -3.00 -0.27 -15.48
N CYS A 107 -4.22 0.05 -15.89
CA CYS A 107 -5.19 -0.93 -16.34
C CYS A 107 -5.67 -0.53 -17.74
N TYR A 108 -6.01 -1.52 -18.55
CA TYR A 108 -6.48 -1.29 -19.91
C TYR A 108 -7.75 -2.09 -20.12
N ARG A 109 -8.81 -1.39 -20.53
CA ARG A 109 -10.03 -2.03 -20.99
C ARG A 109 -9.85 -2.39 -22.46
N VAL A 110 -9.78 -3.68 -22.76
CA VAL A 110 -9.49 -4.18 -24.11
C VAL A 110 -10.76 -4.21 -24.96
N ASP A 111 -11.87 -4.62 -24.35
CA ASP A 111 -13.21 -4.63 -24.94
C ASP A 111 -14.28 -4.52 -23.85
N ALA A 112 -15.54 -4.84 -24.17
CA ALA A 112 -16.65 -4.79 -23.23
C ALA A 112 -16.49 -5.75 -22.04
N ASP A 113 -15.86 -6.91 -22.25
CA ASP A 113 -15.78 -8.01 -21.29
C ASP A 113 -14.39 -8.15 -20.62
N GLN A 114 -13.35 -7.53 -21.17
CA GLN A 114 -11.95 -7.76 -20.77
C GLN A 114 -11.28 -6.55 -20.11
N MET A 115 -10.82 -6.75 -18.87
CA MET A 115 -9.97 -5.81 -18.13
C MET A 115 -8.57 -6.38 -17.91
N TYR A 116 -7.55 -5.65 -18.35
CA TYR A 116 -6.14 -6.01 -18.17
C TYR A 116 -5.56 -5.14 -17.06
N VAL A 117 -4.91 -5.75 -16.08
CA VAL A 117 -4.35 -5.05 -14.91
C VAL A 117 -2.86 -5.33 -14.81
N GLU A 118 -2.03 -4.29 -14.92
CA GLU A 118 -0.57 -4.42 -14.78
C GLU A 118 -0.15 -4.60 -13.33
N MET A 119 0.62 -5.66 -13.09
CA MET A 119 1.16 -6.03 -11.78
C MET A 119 2.69 -5.95 -11.81
N THR A 120 3.25 -4.95 -11.13
CA THR A 120 4.71 -4.68 -11.08
C THR A 120 5.30 -4.65 -9.68
N ARG A 121 4.48 -4.78 -8.63
CA ARG A 121 4.87 -4.54 -7.22
C ARG A 121 4.92 -5.82 -6.37
N GLY A 122 5.47 -6.89 -6.92
CA GLY A 122 5.61 -8.19 -6.22
C GLY A 122 4.29 -8.91 -5.96
N ARG A 123 4.32 -9.97 -5.14
CA ARG A 123 3.14 -10.82 -4.91
C ARG A 123 2.11 -10.18 -4.00
N SER A 124 2.52 -9.32 -3.05
CA SER A 124 1.58 -8.64 -2.17
C SER A 124 0.52 -7.84 -2.94
N ASP A 125 0.89 -7.22 -4.07
CA ASP A 125 -0.06 -6.51 -4.94
C ASP A 125 -1.06 -7.47 -5.63
N ILE A 126 -0.59 -8.67 -6.00
CA ILE A 126 -1.43 -9.73 -6.56
C ILE A 126 -2.41 -10.25 -5.51
N TYR A 127 -1.94 -10.54 -4.30
CA TYR A 127 -2.80 -11.03 -3.23
C TYR A 127 -3.82 -9.98 -2.79
N ASP A 128 -3.42 -8.70 -2.80
CA ASP A 128 -4.32 -7.57 -2.54
C ASP A 128 -5.46 -7.57 -3.56
N ILE A 129 -5.17 -7.54 -4.88
CA ILE A 129 -6.25 -7.52 -5.88
C ILE A 129 -7.11 -8.78 -5.86
N LEU A 130 -6.54 -9.97 -5.64
CA LEU A 130 -7.33 -11.20 -5.55
C LEU A 130 -8.30 -11.18 -4.36
N THR A 131 -7.90 -10.57 -3.23
CA THR A 131 -8.80 -10.35 -2.08
C THR A 131 -9.97 -9.44 -2.47
N HIS A 132 -9.68 -8.32 -3.13
CA HIS A 132 -10.68 -7.36 -3.59
C HIS A 132 -11.66 -7.98 -4.61
N LEU A 133 -11.16 -8.76 -5.55
CA LEU A 133 -11.99 -9.45 -6.53
C LEU A 133 -12.85 -10.52 -5.86
N THR A 134 -12.28 -11.30 -4.93
CA THR A 134 -13.05 -12.28 -4.14
C THR A 134 -14.20 -11.62 -3.39
N PHE A 135 -13.96 -10.46 -2.77
CA PHE A 135 -15.01 -9.63 -2.17
C PHE A 135 -16.10 -9.26 -3.18
N LEU A 136 -15.74 -8.74 -4.37
CA LEU A 136 -16.71 -8.37 -5.40
C LEU A 136 -17.57 -9.56 -5.86
N PHE A 137 -16.99 -10.75 -5.99
CA PHE A 137 -17.75 -11.94 -6.39
C PHE A 137 -18.74 -12.36 -5.31
N ILE A 138 -18.36 -12.31 -4.03
CA ILE A 138 -19.27 -12.58 -2.91
C ILE A 138 -20.45 -11.60 -2.97
N GLU A 139 -20.18 -10.30 -3.08
CA GLU A 139 -21.24 -9.27 -3.14
C GLU A 139 -22.10 -9.43 -4.41
N SER A 140 -21.53 -9.83 -5.55
CA SER A 140 -22.29 -10.09 -6.77
C SER A 140 -23.31 -11.23 -6.62
N GLU A 141 -22.97 -12.27 -5.85
CA GLU A 141 -23.89 -13.39 -5.58
C GLU A 141 -25.05 -12.97 -4.66
N LYS A 142 -24.79 -12.08 -3.69
CA LYS A 142 -25.84 -11.48 -2.86
C LYS A 142 -26.79 -10.65 -3.70
N ILE A 143 -26.26 -9.78 -4.57
CA ILE A 143 -27.06 -8.96 -5.48
C ILE A 143 -27.95 -9.86 -6.36
N LYS A 144 -27.37 -10.91 -6.97
CA LYS A 144 -28.12 -11.90 -7.75
C LYS A 144 -29.27 -12.53 -6.95
N THR A 145 -28.99 -12.95 -5.72
CA THR A 145 -29.97 -13.57 -4.82
C THR A 145 -31.11 -12.61 -4.47
N ASN A 146 -30.79 -11.35 -4.16
CA ASN A 146 -31.79 -10.33 -3.86
C ASN A 146 -32.61 -9.89 -5.09
N SER A 147 -32.07 -10.11 -6.29
CA SER A 147 -32.67 -9.63 -7.56
C SER A 147 -33.55 -10.69 -8.24
N THR A 148 -33.64 -11.89 -7.68
CA THR A 148 -34.37 -13.00 -8.25
C THR A 148 -35.29 -13.66 -7.23
N ASP A 149 -36.45 -14.13 -7.67
CA ASP A 149 -37.31 -14.96 -6.82
C ASP A 149 -36.79 -16.41 -6.74
N ILE A 150 -37.40 -17.23 -5.87
CA ILE A 150 -37.06 -18.66 -5.69
C ILE A 150 -37.17 -19.47 -7.01
N LYS A 151 -37.89 -18.95 -8.02
CA LYS A 151 -38.06 -19.57 -9.34
C LYS A 151 -37.11 -18.98 -10.40
N GLY A 152 -36.19 -18.10 -10.01
CA GLY A 152 -35.23 -17.43 -10.89
C GLY A 152 -35.83 -16.31 -11.75
N ARG A 153 -37.03 -15.79 -11.40
CA ARG A 153 -37.61 -14.65 -12.12
C ARG A 153 -37.07 -13.35 -11.56
N LEU A 154 -36.76 -12.41 -12.46
CA LEU A 154 -36.25 -11.08 -12.10
C LEU A 154 -37.27 -10.30 -11.27
N ASP A 155 -36.83 -9.76 -10.14
CA ASP A 155 -37.61 -8.88 -9.31
C ASP A 155 -37.95 -7.56 -10.04
N LEU A 156 -39.05 -6.91 -9.64
CA LEU A 156 -39.47 -5.64 -10.23
C LEU A 156 -38.42 -4.54 -9.97
N ASN A 157 -37.84 -4.48 -8.77
CA ASN A 157 -36.86 -3.47 -8.42
C ASN A 157 -35.58 -3.63 -9.25
N TRP A 158 -35.19 -4.87 -9.56
CA TRP A 158 -34.08 -5.14 -10.48
C TRP A 158 -34.34 -4.58 -11.88
N GLN A 159 -35.52 -4.86 -12.45
CA GLN A 159 -35.91 -4.34 -13.77
C GLN A 159 -35.99 -2.81 -13.81
N MET A 160 -36.33 -2.18 -12.68
CA MET A 160 -36.33 -0.72 -12.58
C MET A 160 -34.92 -0.16 -12.42
N LEU A 161 -34.04 -0.83 -11.68
CA LEU A 161 -32.62 -0.48 -11.59
C LEU A 161 -31.95 -0.53 -12.97
N GLU A 162 -32.23 -1.56 -13.78
CA GLU A 162 -31.75 -1.67 -15.16
C GLU A 162 -32.11 -0.42 -15.98
N LYS A 163 -33.37 0.01 -15.94
CA LYS A 163 -33.82 1.23 -16.64
C LYS A 163 -33.17 2.51 -16.10
N ILE A 164 -32.82 2.56 -14.81
CA ILE A 164 -32.08 3.69 -14.24
C ILE A 164 -30.66 3.73 -14.79
N VAL A 165 -29.98 2.59 -14.86
CA VAL A 165 -28.62 2.50 -15.41
C VAL A 165 -28.61 2.82 -16.91
N GLU A 166 -29.58 2.33 -17.69
CA GLU A 166 -29.73 2.70 -19.11
C GLU A 166 -29.88 4.23 -19.29
N LYS A 167 -30.67 4.88 -18.43
CA LYS A 167 -30.81 6.35 -18.45
C LYS A 167 -29.51 7.05 -18.07
N GLU A 168 -28.82 6.55 -17.06
CA GLU A 168 -27.53 7.10 -16.61
C GLU A 168 -26.48 7.02 -17.72
N GLU A 169 -26.38 5.87 -18.40
CA GLU A 169 -25.47 5.66 -19.54
C GLU A 169 -25.80 6.57 -20.74
N ASN A 170 -27.08 6.84 -20.98
CA ASN A 170 -27.54 7.75 -22.03
C ASN A 170 -27.44 9.25 -21.64
N GLY A 171 -27.06 9.56 -20.40
CA GLY A 171 -27.03 10.94 -19.89
C GLY A 171 -28.42 11.56 -19.67
N GLU A 172 -29.45 10.73 -19.53
CA GLU A 172 -30.82 11.15 -19.25
C GLU A 172 -31.03 11.44 -17.76
N ALA A 173 -31.88 12.43 -17.45
CA ALA A 173 -32.25 12.72 -16.09
C ALA A 173 -33.20 11.65 -15.52
N PHE A 174 -32.97 11.25 -14.28
CA PHE A 174 -33.86 10.38 -13.51
C PHE A 174 -34.00 10.88 -12.07
N ASP A 175 -35.08 10.44 -11.41
CA ASP A 175 -35.33 10.77 -10.02
C ASP A 175 -34.45 9.89 -9.11
N LYS A 176 -33.51 10.53 -8.40
CA LYS A 176 -32.57 9.84 -7.52
C LYS A 176 -33.24 9.20 -6.31
N GLU A 177 -34.31 9.77 -5.78
CA GLU A 177 -35.02 9.17 -4.64
C GLU A 177 -35.73 7.89 -5.08
N VAL A 178 -36.39 7.93 -6.24
CA VAL A 178 -37.00 6.74 -6.84
C VAL A 178 -35.94 5.67 -7.13
N ALA A 179 -34.79 6.05 -7.70
CA ALA A 179 -33.68 5.14 -7.94
C ALA A 179 -33.12 4.53 -6.65
N CYS A 180 -32.96 5.32 -5.58
CA CYS A 180 -32.53 4.85 -4.27
C CYS A 180 -33.52 3.84 -3.68
N SER A 181 -34.83 4.04 -3.88
CA SER A 181 -35.85 3.10 -3.41
C SER A 181 -35.77 1.73 -4.10
N TYR A 182 -35.47 1.69 -5.39
CA TYR A 182 -35.27 0.41 -6.10
C TYR A 182 -33.96 -0.24 -5.69
N LEU A 183 -32.89 0.55 -5.62
CA LEU A 183 -31.57 0.07 -5.23
C LEU A 183 -31.59 -0.51 -3.81
N SER A 184 -32.24 0.15 -2.85
CA SER A 184 -32.26 -0.27 -1.44
C SER A 184 -32.78 -1.70 -1.25
N HIS A 185 -33.76 -2.11 -2.08
CA HIS A 185 -34.25 -3.49 -2.11
C HIS A 185 -33.18 -4.46 -2.62
N VAL A 186 -32.56 -4.15 -3.75
CA VAL A 186 -31.52 -4.99 -4.38
C VAL A 186 -30.30 -5.18 -3.47
N ILE A 187 -29.93 -4.16 -2.70
CA ILE A 187 -28.75 -4.23 -1.82
C ILE A 187 -29.07 -4.64 -0.37
N GLY A 188 -30.35 -4.91 -0.04
CA GLY A 188 -30.78 -5.30 1.30
C GLY A 188 -30.54 -4.22 2.37
N ARG A 189 -30.57 -2.93 2.00
CA ARG A 189 -30.33 -1.80 2.91
C ARG A 189 -31.57 -0.92 3.04
N THR A 190 -31.58 -0.10 4.09
CA THR A 190 -32.62 0.93 4.24
C THR A 190 -32.44 2.02 3.19
N PHE A 191 -33.50 2.79 2.94
CA PHE A 191 -33.45 3.95 2.05
C PHE A 191 -32.37 4.96 2.48
N ASP A 192 -32.31 5.27 3.78
CA ASP A 192 -31.35 6.24 4.33
C ASP A 192 -29.90 5.79 4.13
N GLU A 193 -29.58 4.54 4.46
CA GLU A 193 -28.24 3.96 4.21
C GLU A 193 -27.87 4.00 2.72
N THR A 194 -28.83 3.67 1.86
CA THR A 194 -28.64 3.65 0.40
C THR A 194 -28.36 5.06 -0.12
N HIS A 195 -29.14 6.05 0.31
CA HIS A 195 -28.99 7.43 -0.08
C HIS A 195 -27.64 8.01 0.36
N GLU A 196 -27.22 7.72 1.59
CA GLU A 196 -25.89 8.11 2.09
C GLU A 196 -24.77 7.49 1.23
N ALA A 197 -24.87 6.19 0.93
CA ALA A 197 -23.88 5.51 0.12
C ALA A 197 -23.81 6.04 -1.31
N VAL A 198 -24.94 6.31 -1.96
CA VAL A 198 -24.97 6.97 -3.28
C VAL A 198 -24.19 8.29 -3.23
N GLY A 199 -24.43 9.12 -2.21
CA GLY A 199 -23.67 10.36 -1.99
C GLY A 199 -22.16 10.14 -1.84
N LYS A 200 -21.75 9.10 -1.08
CA LYS A 200 -20.32 8.73 -0.94
C LYS A 200 -19.70 8.34 -2.29
N PHE A 201 -20.38 7.52 -3.09
CA PHE A 201 -19.88 7.08 -4.40
C PHE A 201 -19.79 8.25 -5.39
N GLU A 202 -20.77 9.17 -5.40
CA GLU A 202 -20.73 10.39 -6.22
C GLU A 202 -19.56 11.32 -5.86
N SER A 203 -19.14 11.30 -4.59
CA SER A 203 -18.00 12.10 -4.12
C SER A 203 -16.63 11.51 -4.45
N SER A 204 -16.57 10.27 -4.96
CA SER A 204 -15.31 9.60 -5.32
C SER A 204 -15.05 9.74 -6.82
N PRO A 205 -14.26 10.74 -7.27
CA PRO A 205 -13.92 10.85 -8.68
C PRO A 205 -13.16 9.58 -9.10
N HIS A 206 -13.46 9.08 -10.29
CA HIS A 206 -12.88 7.86 -10.90
C HIS A 206 -13.53 6.52 -10.53
N THR A 207 -14.59 6.47 -9.72
CA THR A 207 -15.45 5.29 -9.61
C THR A 207 -16.67 5.41 -10.54
N SER A 208 -17.37 4.30 -10.77
CA SER A 208 -18.72 4.31 -11.36
C SER A 208 -19.76 4.63 -10.27
N SER A 209 -20.97 5.00 -10.67
CA SER A 209 -22.07 5.21 -9.71
C SER A 209 -22.39 3.91 -8.98
N LEU A 210 -22.97 4.01 -7.77
CA LEU A 210 -23.40 2.82 -7.05
C LEU A 210 -24.47 2.03 -7.85
N PHE A 211 -25.32 2.72 -8.62
CA PHE A 211 -26.32 2.08 -9.47
C PHE A 211 -25.67 1.21 -10.55
N THR A 212 -24.73 1.78 -11.30
CA THR A 212 -23.97 1.10 -12.35
C THR A 212 -23.21 -0.09 -11.78
N ILE A 213 -22.54 0.08 -10.63
CA ILE A 213 -21.75 -1.00 -10.00
C ILE A 213 -22.65 -2.17 -9.59
N VAL A 214 -23.74 -1.90 -8.88
CA VAL A 214 -24.63 -2.96 -8.39
C VAL A 214 -25.30 -3.69 -9.55
N TYR A 215 -25.77 -2.95 -10.56
CA TYR A 215 -26.39 -3.55 -11.74
C TYR A 215 -25.42 -4.46 -12.50
N HIS A 216 -24.21 -4.00 -12.84
CA HIS A 216 -23.30 -4.83 -13.63
C HIS A 216 -22.78 -6.05 -12.86
N LEU A 217 -22.46 -5.90 -11.55
CA LEU A 217 -22.08 -7.05 -10.73
C LEU A 217 -23.20 -8.11 -10.66
N GLY A 218 -24.44 -7.68 -10.39
CA GLY A 218 -25.58 -8.59 -10.33
C GLY A 218 -25.90 -9.24 -11.67
N LYS A 219 -25.83 -8.46 -12.77
CA LYS A 219 -26.03 -8.95 -14.14
C LYS A 219 -25.03 -10.04 -14.48
N LEU A 220 -23.74 -9.82 -14.24
CA LEU A 220 -22.71 -10.82 -14.52
C LEU A 220 -22.88 -12.10 -13.69
N ALA A 221 -23.32 -11.99 -12.44
CA ALA A 221 -23.63 -13.14 -11.59
C ALA A 221 -24.87 -13.93 -12.09
N MET A 222 -25.89 -13.24 -12.60
CA MET A 222 -27.05 -13.86 -13.23
C MET A 222 -26.70 -14.54 -14.56
N ASP A 223 -25.94 -13.88 -15.43
CA ASP A 223 -25.45 -14.44 -16.68
C ASP A 223 -24.64 -15.72 -16.44
N GLU A 224 -23.79 -15.73 -15.42
CA GLU A 224 -23.03 -16.92 -15.02
C GLU A 224 -23.96 -18.05 -14.55
N PHE A 225 -24.95 -17.76 -13.71
CA PHE A 225 -25.84 -18.77 -13.12
C PHE A 225 -26.88 -19.32 -14.10
N PHE A 226 -27.54 -18.46 -14.88
CA PHE A 226 -28.66 -18.83 -15.76
C PHE A 226 -28.22 -19.16 -17.18
N GLU A 227 -27.18 -18.51 -17.69
CA GLU A 227 -26.74 -18.67 -19.10
C GLU A 227 -25.42 -19.45 -19.22
N GLY A 228 -24.76 -19.78 -18.11
CA GLY A 228 -23.46 -20.46 -18.12
C GLY A 228 -22.33 -19.59 -18.66
N LYS A 229 -22.50 -18.26 -18.65
CA LYS A 229 -21.50 -17.30 -19.08
C LYS A 229 -20.49 -17.05 -17.97
N ASP A 230 -19.57 -18.00 -17.80
CA ASP A 230 -18.56 -17.96 -16.73
C ASP A 230 -17.75 -16.65 -16.69
N ARG A 231 -17.35 -16.28 -15.47
CA ARG A 231 -16.33 -15.27 -15.19
C ARG A 231 -14.97 -15.93 -14.95
N GLU A 232 -13.89 -15.30 -15.37
CA GLU A 232 -12.54 -15.86 -15.22
C GLU A 232 -11.52 -14.80 -14.81
N ILE A 233 -10.67 -15.17 -13.85
CA ILE A 233 -9.43 -14.46 -13.57
C ILE A 233 -8.26 -15.26 -14.14
N SER A 234 -7.41 -14.59 -14.91
CA SER A 234 -6.22 -15.20 -15.52
C SER A 234 -4.96 -14.39 -15.26
N PHE A 235 -3.81 -15.07 -15.33
CA PHE A 235 -2.49 -14.51 -15.14
C PHE A 235 -1.65 -14.79 -16.38
N SER A 236 -1.03 -13.76 -16.96
CA SER A 236 -0.17 -13.98 -18.13
C SER A 236 1.03 -14.88 -17.79
N SER A 237 1.54 -15.60 -18.80
CA SER A 237 2.77 -16.39 -18.66
C SER A 237 3.95 -15.52 -18.25
N THR A 238 4.07 -14.33 -18.85
CA THR A 238 5.08 -13.32 -18.54
C THR A 238 5.02 -12.90 -17.07
N LEU A 239 3.83 -12.61 -16.54
CA LEU A 239 3.68 -12.27 -15.12
C LEU A 239 4.14 -13.42 -14.23
N ARG A 240 3.70 -14.64 -14.51
CA ARG A 240 4.09 -15.84 -13.74
C ARG A 240 5.59 -16.12 -13.76
N GLN A 241 6.27 -15.81 -14.86
CA GLN A 241 7.71 -15.97 -15.01
C GLN A 241 8.53 -14.84 -14.40
N ARG A 242 7.97 -13.63 -14.25
CA ARG A 242 8.71 -12.47 -13.72
C ARG A 242 8.52 -12.26 -12.23
N VAL A 243 7.35 -12.59 -11.68
CA VAL A 243 7.03 -12.40 -10.26
C VAL A 243 7.93 -13.27 -9.38
N GLY A 244 8.61 -12.65 -8.42
CA GLY A 244 9.58 -13.31 -7.54
C GLY A 244 10.98 -13.48 -8.14
N HIS A 245 11.22 -12.99 -9.36
CA HIS A 245 12.57 -12.89 -9.96
C HIS A 245 13.15 -11.47 -9.86
N HIS A 246 12.49 -10.57 -9.10
CA HIS A 246 12.94 -9.20 -8.84
C HIS A 246 13.20 -8.35 -10.09
N VAL A 247 12.68 -8.71 -11.27
CA VAL A 247 13.02 -8.05 -12.55
C VAL A 247 12.88 -6.52 -12.47
N TYR A 248 11.79 -6.02 -11.89
CA TYR A 248 11.58 -4.57 -11.74
C TYR A 248 12.44 -3.96 -10.62
N GLY A 249 12.63 -4.68 -9.51
CA GLY A 249 13.53 -4.27 -8.42
C GLY A 249 14.99 -4.17 -8.87
N GLU A 250 15.44 -5.06 -9.75
CA GLU A 250 16.78 -5.08 -10.32
C GLU A 250 17.01 -3.87 -11.24
N LEU A 251 16.08 -3.61 -12.16
CA LEU A 251 16.13 -2.42 -13.03
C LEU A 251 16.15 -1.13 -12.20
N TRP A 252 15.30 -1.05 -11.18
CA TRP A 252 15.23 0.07 -10.25
C TRP A 252 16.55 0.27 -9.50
N ALA A 253 17.07 -0.79 -8.89
CA ALA A 253 18.33 -0.76 -8.14
C ALA A 253 19.52 -0.39 -9.03
N ASN A 254 19.64 -1.00 -10.21
CA ASN A 254 20.73 -0.73 -11.13
C ASN A 254 20.72 0.71 -11.65
N ASN A 255 19.56 1.31 -11.86
CA ASN A 255 19.46 2.73 -12.19
C ASN A 255 20.04 3.62 -11.08
N ILE A 256 19.71 3.35 -9.82
CA ILE A 256 20.23 4.09 -8.66
C ILE A 256 21.75 3.89 -8.53
N LYS A 257 22.20 2.65 -8.60
CA LYS A 257 23.62 2.28 -8.52
C LYS A 257 24.46 2.92 -9.63
N LYS A 258 23.92 2.96 -10.85
CA LYS A 258 24.52 3.68 -11.98
C LYS A 258 24.70 5.16 -11.69
N VAL A 259 23.66 5.84 -11.19
CA VAL A 259 23.76 7.27 -10.83
C VAL A 259 24.77 7.49 -9.70
N LEU A 260 24.77 6.63 -8.67
CA LEU A 260 25.78 6.69 -7.60
C LEU A 260 27.20 6.53 -8.15
N PHE A 261 27.41 5.62 -9.09
CA PHE A 261 28.70 5.38 -9.72
C PHE A 261 29.15 6.56 -10.59
N GLU A 262 28.30 7.02 -11.52
CA GLU A 262 28.59 8.14 -12.42
C GLU A 262 28.87 9.46 -11.68
N LYS A 263 28.29 9.64 -10.49
CA LYS A 263 28.49 10.80 -9.63
C LYS A 263 29.65 10.64 -8.62
N GLY A 264 30.34 9.50 -8.61
CA GLY A 264 31.42 9.23 -7.66
C GLY A 264 30.96 9.12 -6.20
N LEU A 265 29.71 8.68 -5.98
CA LEU A 265 29.07 8.60 -4.67
C LEU A 265 29.07 7.18 -4.08
N ILE A 266 29.24 6.14 -4.90
CA ILE A 266 29.03 4.74 -4.51
C ILE A 266 29.93 4.25 -3.37
N GLU A 267 31.17 4.76 -3.29
CA GLU A 267 32.15 4.38 -2.27
C GLU A 267 32.01 5.18 -0.96
N ARG A 268 31.26 6.29 -0.98
CA ARG A 268 31.06 7.16 0.20
C ARG A 268 30.12 6.50 1.21
N PRO A 269 30.15 6.90 2.50
CA PRO A 269 29.20 6.38 3.49
C PRO A 269 27.75 6.65 3.06
N ILE A 270 26.98 5.60 2.77
CA ILE A 270 25.58 5.71 2.36
C ILE A 270 24.66 5.43 3.55
N HIS A 271 23.73 6.34 3.80
CA HIS A 271 22.60 6.13 4.70
C HIS A 271 21.32 6.02 3.87
N ILE A 272 20.71 4.84 3.86
CA ILE A 272 19.46 4.60 3.14
C ILE A 272 18.30 5.02 4.05
N ILE A 273 17.34 5.78 3.52
CA ILE A 273 16.15 6.25 4.23
C ILE A 273 14.91 5.94 3.38
N SER A 274 14.14 4.91 3.75
CA SER A 274 12.79 4.69 3.21
C SER A 274 11.82 5.60 3.97
N ALA A 275 11.35 6.68 3.35
CA ALA A 275 10.54 7.70 4.00
C ALA A 275 9.73 8.51 2.99
N ASN A 276 8.83 9.36 3.49
CA ASN A 276 8.20 10.39 2.67
C ASN A 276 9.29 11.31 2.09
N LEU A 277 9.40 11.34 0.76
CA LEU A 277 10.43 12.12 0.07
C LEU A 277 10.43 13.61 0.46
N HIS A 278 9.24 14.20 0.61
CA HIS A 278 9.11 15.61 0.96
C HIS A 278 9.56 15.89 2.40
N SER A 279 9.34 14.98 3.34
CA SER A 279 9.75 15.21 4.73
C SER A 279 11.27 15.34 4.86
N VAL A 280 12.04 14.49 4.18
CA VAL A 280 13.51 14.58 4.20
C VAL A 280 14.00 15.84 3.49
N LEU A 281 13.51 16.09 2.27
CA LEU A 281 13.84 17.29 1.49
C LEU A 281 13.58 18.58 2.29
N ASN A 282 12.37 18.72 2.85
CA ASN A 282 11.96 19.93 3.55
C ASN A 282 12.68 20.10 4.90
N THR A 283 12.95 18.99 5.61
CA THR A 283 13.69 19.05 6.87
C THR A 283 15.13 19.51 6.65
N VAL A 284 15.84 18.89 5.71
CA VAL A 284 17.26 19.20 5.44
C VAL A 284 17.42 20.57 4.78
N TYR A 285 16.72 20.81 3.67
CA TYR A 285 16.91 22.03 2.89
C TYR A 285 16.06 23.20 3.37
N GLY A 286 14.99 22.97 4.13
CA GLY A 286 14.30 24.04 4.86
C GLY A 286 15.22 24.68 5.90
N HIS A 287 15.96 23.85 6.67
CA HIS A 287 16.99 24.34 7.58
C HIS A 287 18.07 25.15 6.84
N GLN A 288 18.55 24.66 5.69
CA GLN A 288 19.62 25.36 4.96
C GLN A 288 19.14 26.65 4.27
N ALA A 289 18.08 26.58 3.46
CA ALA A 289 17.61 27.67 2.63
C ALA A 289 16.88 28.76 3.43
N LEU A 290 16.00 28.35 4.36
CA LEU A 290 15.13 29.26 5.09
C LEU A 290 15.62 29.56 6.51
N LYS A 291 16.73 28.94 6.92
CA LYS A 291 17.32 29.06 8.27
C LYS A 291 16.38 28.62 9.39
N LEU A 292 15.52 27.63 9.12
CA LEU A 292 14.64 27.05 10.14
C LEU A 292 15.48 26.48 11.27
N GLY A 293 15.31 27.00 12.48
CA GLY A 293 16.18 26.82 13.64
C GLY A 293 15.69 25.80 14.65
N SER A 294 14.48 25.27 14.50
CA SER A 294 13.92 24.24 15.39
C SER A 294 13.01 23.27 14.64
N PHE A 295 12.60 22.20 15.33
CA PHE A 295 11.60 21.27 14.81
C PHE A 295 10.26 21.96 14.55
N GLU A 296 9.81 22.84 15.45
CA GLU A 296 8.53 23.56 15.35
C GLU A 296 8.48 24.46 14.12
N GLU A 297 9.59 25.12 13.77
CA GLU A 297 9.67 25.92 12.55
C GLU A 297 9.61 25.07 11.27
N ILE A 298 10.23 23.88 11.29
CA ILE A 298 10.18 22.90 10.19
C ILE A 298 8.76 22.36 10.04
N GLU A 299 8.11 21.99 11.14
CA GLU A 299 6.72 21.53 11.17
C GLU A 299 5.76 22.61 10.62
N ALA A 300 5.92 23.87 11.04
CA ALA A 300 5.09 24.97 10.56
C ALA A 300 5.22 25.16 9.05
N ALA A 301 6.45 25.11 8.51
CA ALA A 301 6.69 25.19 7.07
C ALA A 301 6.08 23.99 6.32
N ALA A 302 6.23 22.78 6.86
CA ALA A 302 5.66 21.56 6.31
C ALA A 302 4.13 21.61 6.25
N MET A 303 3.49 22.14 7.30
CA MET A 303 2.04 22.30 7.37
C MET A 303 1.56 23.26 6.28
N GLN A 304 2.22 24.40 6.10
CA GLN A 304 1.89 25.38 5.05
C GLN A 304 2.02 24.78 3.63
N ILE A 305 3.05 23.97 3.40
CA ILE A 305 3.24 23.26 2.12
C ILE A 305 2.12 22.24 1.92
N SER A 306 1.76 21.49 2.96
CA SER A 306 0.76 20.42 2.88
C SER A 306 -0.65 20.94 2.59
N ILE A 307 -1.03 22.11 3.12
CA ILE A 307 -2.32 22.76 2.82
C ILE A 307 -2.33 23.58 1.52
N GLY A 308 -1.20 23.64 0.79
CA GLY A 308 -1.11 24.45 -0.42
C GLY A 308 -1.28 25.96 -0.19
N ALA A 309 -0.80 26.48 0.95
CA ALA A 309 -0.93 27.91 1.26
C ALA A 309 -0.29 28.78 0.16
N LYS A 310 -0.96 29.88 -0.26
CA LYS A 310 -0.54 30.71 -1.42
C LYS A 310 0.94 31.12 -1.42
N ASN A 311 1.54 31.34 -0.25
CA ASN A 311 2.93 31.79 -0.08
C ASN A 311 3.86 30.72 0.50
N HIS A 312 3.49 29.44 0.42
CA HIS A 312 4.31 28.35 0.96
C HIS A 312 5.71 28.30 0.30
N LYS A 313 6.72 27.88 1.05
CA LYS A 313 8.12 27.93 0.61
C LYS A 313 8.67 26.66 -0.04
N GLY A 314 7.82 25.67 -0.34
CA GLY A 314 8.24 24.39 -0.93
C GLY A 314 9.01 24.52 -2.26
N LYS A 315 8.59 25.41 -3.17
CA LYS A 315 9.32 25.66 -4.43
C LYS A 315 10.70 26.29 -4.20
N ASP A 316 10.80 27.19 -3.22
CA ASP A 316 12.05 27.85 -2.84
C ASP A 316 13.03 26.82 -2.27
N ILE A 317 12.55 25.91 -1.39
CA ILE A 317 13.34 24.80 -0.84
C ILE A 317 13.84 23.88 -1.95
N LEU A 318 12.97 23.44 -2.87
CA LEU A 318 13.36 22.54 -3.96
C LEU A 318 14.37 23.19 -4.93
N SER A 319 14.16 24.46 -5.27
CA SER A 319 15.07 25.23 -6.12
C SER A 319 16.45 25.39 -5.47
N TYR A 320 16.48 25.64 -4.16
CA TYR A 320 17.72 25.66 -3.39
C TYR A 320 18.37 24.27 -3.38
N ALA A 321 17.63 23.21 -3.05
CA ALA A 321 18.14 21.85 -2.96
C ALA A 321 18.86 21.42 -4.25
N ARG A 322 18.25 21.64 -5.42
CA ARG A 322 18.80 21.28 -6.74
C ARG A 322 20.15 21.94 -7.04
N LYS A 323 20.46 23.07 -6.39
CA LYS A 323 21.77 23.75 -6.52
C LYS A 323 22.82 23.25 -5.52
N HIS A 324 22.41 22.48 -4.51
CA HIS A 324 23.23 22.10 -3.36
C HIS A 324 23.17 20.59 -3.08
N GLY A 325 23.48 19.78 -4.10
CA GLY A 325 23.70 18.33 -3.95
C GLY A 325 22.45 17.45 -3.99
N PHE A 326 21.26 17.99 -4.28
CA PHE A 326 20.04 17.20 -4.44
C PHE A 326 19.90 16.65 -5.87
N ILE A 327 19.72 15.34 -5.99
CA ILE A 327 19.55 14.63 -7.26
C ILE A 327 18.26 13.81 -7.20
N GLU A 328 17.35 14.04 -8.15
CA GLU A 328 16.11 13.26 -8.27
C GLU A 328 16.31 12.13 -9.28
N ILE A 329 15.89 10.93 -8.88
CA ILE A 329 15.87 9.73 -9.72
C ILE A 329 14.41 9.27 -9.77
N ASN A 330 13.72 9.62 -10.86
CA ASN A 330 12.36 9.15 -11.10
C ASN A 330 12.39 7.66 -11.50
N ASP A 331 11.40 6.90 -11.02
CA ASP A 331 11.26 5.51 -11.43
C ASP A 331 10.85 5.41 -12.90
N VAL A 332 11.56 4.54 -13.63
CA VAL A 332 11.24 4.14 -15.01
C VAL A 332 11.05 2.62 -15.13
N SER A 333 11.33 1.87 -14.05
CA SER A 333 11.26 0.41 -14.01
C SER A 333 9.83 -0.10 -13.91
N GLY A 334 8.94 0.64 -13.24
CA GLY A 334 7.58 0.23 -12.92
C GLY A 334 7.37 -0.12 -11.44
N THR A 335 8.40 -0.03 -10.60
CA THR A 335 8.24 -0.16 -9.14
C THR A 335 7.40 0.96 -8.54
N ASN A 336 7.33 2.13 -9.20
CA ASN A 336 6.74 3.38 -8.70
C ASN A 336 7.40 3.91 -7.43
N ILE A 337 8.68 3.59 -7.23
CA ILE A 337 9.46 4.08 -6.09
C ILE A 337 10.47 5.11 -6.60
N ASN A 338 10.18 6.39 -6.37
CA ASN A 338 11.13 7.45 -6.68
C ASN A 338 12.24 7.52 -5.62
N VAL A 339 13.41 8.00 -6.03
CA VAL A 339 14.59 8.12 -5.16
C VAL A 339 15.17 9.53 -5.25
N GLN A 340 15.70 10.00 -4.12
CA GLN A 340 16.44 11.25 -3.99
C GLN A 340 17.81 10.94 -3.40
N LEU A 341 18.86 11.45 -4.03
CA LEU A 341 20.22 11.43 -3.47
C LEU A 341 20.55 12.83 -2.94
N LEU A 342 21.02 12.90 -1.71
CA LEU A 342 21.56 14.13 -1.13
C LEU A 342 23.07 13.95 -0.97
N ASP A 343 23.82 14.58 -1.86
CA ASP A 343 25.26 14.71 -1.75
C ASP A 343 25.62 15.80 -0.73
N THR A 344 25.99 15.38 0.48
CA THR A 344 26.32 16.31 1.57
C THR A 344 27.65 17.05 1.37
N ALA A 345 28.49 16.64 0.42
CA ALA A 345 29.72 17.35 0.09
C ALA A 345 29.40 18.70 -0.59
N LEU A 346 28.35 18.72 -1.41
CA LEU A 346 27.89 19.87 -2.20
C LEU A 346 26.92 20.81 -1.45
N MET A 347 26.66 20.55 -0.17
CA MET A 347 25.85 21.44 0.67
C MET A 347 26.66 22.66 1.11
N ASP A 348 26.06 23.85 1.02
CA ASP A 348 26.65 25.11 1.50
C ASP A 348 26.95 25.07 2.99
N LYS A 349 25.98 24.56 3.77
CA LYS A 349 26.11 24.42 5.22
C LYS A 349 26.49 23.00 5.55
N LYS A 350 27.47 22.85 6.44
CA LYS A 350 27.85 21.56 7.02
C LYS A 350 26.93 21.16 8.19
N THR A 351 25.67 21.60 8.19
CA THR A 351 24.66 21.23 9.19
C THR A 351 23.45 20.62 8.49
N ILE A 352 23.07 19.40 8.90
CA ILE A 352 21.87 18.71 8.38
C ILE A 352 20.61 19.14 9.14
N LEU A 353 20.77 19.41 10.43
CA LEU A 353 19.73 19.90 11.32
C LEU A 353 20.27 21.07 12.16
N PRO A 354 19.40 21.87 12.78
CA PRO A 354 19.81 22.87 13.75
C PRO A 354 20.72 22.26 14.84
N GLY A 355 21.93 22.78 14.97
CA GLY A 355 22.89 22.32 15.99
C GLY A 355 23.63 21.02 15.68
N ILE A 356 23.31 20.33 14.57
CA ILE A 356 23.94 19.04 14.21
C ILE A 356 24.83 19.22 12.99
N SER A 357 26.15 19.16 13.24
CA SER A 357 27.17 19.30 12.21
C SER A 357 27.51 17.96 11.56
N LEU A 358 27.65 17.96 10.24
CA LEU A 358 28.22 16.87 9.46
C LEU A 358 29.70 16.73 9.79
N LYS A 359 30.03 15.78 10.67
CA LYS A 359 31.41 15.38 10.92
C LYS A 359 31.81 14.34 9.88
N ALA A 360 32.60 14.75 8.90
CA ALA A 360 33.15 13.84 7.91
C ALA A 360 34.58 14.24 7.53
N GLU A 361 35.41 13.23 7.29
CA GLU A 361 36.69 13.41 6.63
C GLU A 361 36.46 13.86 5.18
N ALA A 362 37.36 14.68 4.64
CA ALA A 362 37.28 15.12 3.25
C ALA A 362 37.27 13.91 2.30
N GLY A 363 36.30 13.86 1.39
CA GLY A 363 36.08 12.73 0.48
C GLY A 363 35.28 11.58 1.09
N LYS A 364 34.88 11.66 2.36
CA LYS A 364 34.00 10.70 3.05
C LYS A 364 32.74 11.33 3.61
N GLU A 365 32.34 12.49 3.07
CA GLU A 365 31.06 13.09 3.38
C GLU A 365 29.93 12.09 3.07
N PRO A 366 28.95 11.92 3.97
CA PRO A 366 27.89 10.93 3.79
C PRO A 366 26.99 11.25 2.59
N VAL A 367 26.31 10.24 2.06
CA VAL A 367 25.26 10.40 1.05
C VAL A 367 23.97 9.86 1.65
N LEU A 368 22.91 10.66 1.60
CA LEU A 368 21.57 10.17 1.95
C LEU A 368 20.90 9.66 0.69
N LEU A 369 20.57 8.37 0.67
CA LEU A 369 19.75 7.75 -0.37
C LEU A 369 18.33 7.63 0.19
N VAL A 370 17.46 8.55 -0.22
CA VAL A 370 16.08 8.59 0.25
C VAL A 370 15.19 7.94 -0.81
N MET A 371 14.43 6.93 -0.43
CA MET A 371 13.47 6.26 -1.33
C MET A 371 12.05 6.41 -0.80
N ASP A 372 11.10 6.49 -1.72
CA ASP A 372 9.68 6.44 -1.38
C ASP A 372 9.27 5.07 -0.84
N TYR A 373 8.06 4.96 -0.30
CA TYR A 373 7.58 3.74 0.30
C TYR A 373 7.41 2.61 -0.73
N ALA A 374 8.04 1.46 -0.45
CA ALA A 374 7.70 0.20 -1.10
C ALA A 374 6.37 -0.36 -0.54
N PHE A 375 5.75 -1.28 -1.28
CA PHE A 375 4.52 -1.96 -0.84
C PHE A 375 4.74 -3.47 -0.63
N GLY A 376 4.50 -3.96 0.58
CA GLY A 376 4.56 -5.38 0.89
C GLY A 376 5.91 -6.02 0.53
N GLU A 377 5.87 -7.18 -0.15
CA GLU A 377 7.04 -7.94 -0.59
C GLU A 377 7.97 -7.14 -1.53
N GLN A 378 7.47 -6.10 -2.21
CA GLN A 378 8.30 -5.21 -3.03
C GLN A 378 9.45 -4.59 -2.23
N ALA A 379 9.27 -4.38 -0.92
CA ALA A 379 10.32 -3.92 -0.03
C ALA A 379 11.54 -4.87 -0.04
N TYR A 380 11.30 -6.18 -0.02
CA TYR A 380 12.34 -7.19 -0.11
C TYR A 380 12.99 -7.17 -1.49
N GLU A 381 12.20 -7.20 -2.57
CA GLU A 381 12.72 -7.22 -3.94
C GLU A 381 13.62 -6.00 -4.20
N CYS A 382 13.20 -4.80 -3.80
CA CYS A 382 13.97 -3.58 -4.03
C CYS A 382 15.23 -3.50 -3.17
N PHE A 383 15.15 -3.82 -1.87
CA PHE A 383 16.33 -3.76 -1.00
C PHE A 383 17.34 -4.87 -1.31
N ASP A 384 16.91 -6.09 -1.62
CA ASP A 384 17.82 -7.19 -1.97
C ASP A 384 18.64 -6.82 -3.21
N GLU A 385 18.02 -6.24 -4.24
CA GLU A 385 18.74 -5.81 -5.45
C GLU A 385 19.59 -4.54 -5.26
N LEU A 386 19.13 -3.59 -4.45
CA LEU A 386 19.87 -2.36 -4.15
C LEU A 386 21.16 -2.64 -3.38
N LEU A 387 21.10 -3.57 -2.42
CA LEU A 387 22.23 -3.88 -1.53
C LEU A 387 23.27 -4.81 -2.16
N LYS A 388 22.97 -5.41 -3.33
CA LYS A 388 23.98 -6.09 -4.14
C LYS A 388 24.98 -5.10 -4.73
N PRO A 389 26.21 -5.54 -5.03
CA PRO A 389 27.18 -4.72 -5.74
C PRO A 389 26.66 -4.18 -7.07
N TYR A 390 27.28 -3.11 -7.55
CA TYR A 390 27.09 -2.61 -8.90
C TYR A 390 28.15 -3.21 -9.81
N ASP A 391 27.71 -4.05 -10.76
CA ASP A 391 28.61 -4.63 -11.76
C ASP A 391 28.61 -3.75 -13.03
N THR A 392 29.79 -3.35 -13.47
CA THR A 392 30.00 -2.55 -14.67
C THR A 392 30.30 -3.44 -15.88
N GLU A 393 30.12 -2.91 -17.10
CA GLU A 393 30.33 -3.66 -18.35
C GLU A 393 31.77 -4.19 -18.51
N ASP A 394 32.76 -3.55 -17.89
CA ASP A 394 34.15 -4.00 -17.87
C ASP A 394 34.42 -5.11 -16.82
N GLY A 395 33.37 -5.64 -16.19
CA GLY A 395 33.42 -6.76 -15.25
C GLY A 395 33.90 -6.40 -13.84
N LYS A 396 34.00 -5.10 -13.52
CA LYS A 396 34.30 -4.65 -12.15
C LYS A 396 33.03 -4.61 -11.31
N SER A 397 33.19 -4.86 -10.02
CA SER A 397 32.10 -4.89 -9.05
C SER A 397 32.35 -3.88 -7.94
N TYR A 398 31.38 -3.00 -7.70
CA TYR A 398 31.46 -1.91 -6.73
C TYR A 398 30.43 -2.11 -5.62
N PRO A 399 30.83 -2.57 -4.42
CA PRO A 399 29.92 -2.73 -3.31
C PRO A 399 29.46 -1.36 -2.79
N LEU A 400 28.21 -1.26 -2.36
CA LEU A 400 27.70 -0.05 -1.73
C LEU A 400 28.21 0.03 -0.28
N ASN A 401 28.77 1.18 0.08
CA ASN A 401 29.28 1.40 1.44
C ASN A 401 28.17 1.83 2.41
N VAL A 402 27.19 0.95 2.64
CA VAL A 402 25.99 1.20 3.45
C VAL A 402 26.32 1.18 4.95
N TYR A 403 26.05 2.29 5.64
CA TYR A 403 26.25 2.45 7.09
C TYR A 403 24.97 2.22 7.89
N SER A 404 23.82 2.65 7.35
CA SER A 404 22.53 2.48 8.01
C SER A 404 21.39 2.31 7.01
N ALA A 405 20.32 1.71 7.50
CA ALA A 405 19.02 1.68 6.84
C ALA A 405 17.96 2.22 7.83
N SER A 406 17.31 3.31 7.45
CA SER A 406 16.23 3.94 8.21
C SER A 406 14.92 3.72 7.49
N ILE A 407 13.94 3.12 8.16
CA ILE A 407 12.64 2.78 7.59
C ILE A 407 11.59 3.51 8.43
N MET A 408 10.98 4.50 7.81
CA MET A 408 9.74 5.10 8.29
C MET A 408 8.57 4.41 7.57
N GLY A 409 7.45 4.22 8.25
CA GLY A 409 6.26 3.65 7.64
C GLY A 409 4.95 4.11 8.28
N LYS A 410 3.84 3.81 7.62
CA LYS A 410 2.49 3.86 8.20
C LYS A 410 2.18 2.50 8.80
N ALA A 411 1.45 2.49 9.90
CA ALA A 411 1.04 1.25 10.54
C ALA A 411 -0.29 1.42 11.28
N GLY A 412 -1.01 0.31 11.45
CA GLY A 412 -2.14 0.25 12.38
C GLY A 412 -1.61 0.10 13.80
N ILE A 413 -2.06 0.94 14.73
CA ILE A 413 -1.64 0.89 16.14
C ILE A 413 -2.62 0.07 16.99
N LEU A 414 -2.10 -0.76 17.90
CA LEU A 414 -2.94 -1.58 18.78
C LEU A 414 -3.06 -1.02 20.21
N THR A 415 -2.10 -0.21 20.66
CA THR A 415 -1.99 0.24 22.05
C THR A 415 -2.10 1.76 22.24
N GLY A 416 -2.42 2.51 21.18
CA GLY A 416 -2.49 3.97 21.18
C GLY A 416 -3.52 4.50 20.19
N LYS A 417 -3.36 5.75 19.75
CA LYS A 417 -4.29 6.42 18.83
C LYS A 417 -3.62 6.86 17.53
N LYS A 418 -4.43 7.24 16.55
CA LYS A 418 -3.97 7.84 15.28
C LYS A 418 -2.98 8.99 15.54
N GLY A 419 -1.88 9.02 14.79
CA GLY A 419 -0.79 9.99 14.92
C GLY A 419 0.31 9.61 15.92
N ASP A 420 0.09 8.65 16.81
CA ASP A 420 1.12 8.16 17.74
C ASP A 420 2.24 7.40 16.99
N ILE A 421 3.39 7.24 17.65
CA ILE A 421 4.60 6.64 17.08
C ILE A 421 4.86 5.25 17.69
N MET A 422 5.24 4.30 16.84
CA MET A 422 5.63 2.94 17.19
C MET A 422 7.11 2.73 16.85
N ILE A 423 7.89 2.34 17.85
CA ILE A 423 9.32 2.01 17.74
C ILE A 423 9.48 0.49 17.89
N PRO A 424 9.69 -0.26 16.80
CA PRO A 424 9.78 -1.70 16.89
C PRO A 424 11.08 -2.16 17.56
N THR A 425 10.98 -3.26 18.31
CA THR A 425 12.12 -4.04 18.79
C THR A 425 12.32 -5.33 17.97
N SER A 426 11.28 -5.75 17.25
CA SER A 426 11.28 -6.90 16.36
C SER A 426 10.17 -6.78 15.31
N HIS A 427 10.33 -7.51 14.21
CA HIS A 427 9.28 -7.80 13.25
C HIS A 427 8.94 -9.29 13.26
N VAL A 428 7.67 -9.62 13.43
CA VAL A 428 7.14 -10.98 13.33
C VAL A 428 6.36 -11.09 12.03
N PHE A 429 6.70 -12.03 11.16
CA PHE A 429 6.03 -12.16 9.87
C PHE A 429 4.84 -13.13 9.97
N GLU A 430 3.63 -12.59 9.86
CA GLU A 430 2.38 -13.35 9.96
C GLU A 430 2.33 -14.51 8.97
N GLY A 431 1.86 -15.67 9.45
CA GLY A 431 1.71 -16.87 8.62
C GLY A 431 3.03 -17.55 8.24
N THR A 432 4.16 -17.12 8.80
CA THR A 432 5.47 -17.73 8.54
C THR A 432 6.21 -18.05 9.84
N ALA A 433 7.36 -18.72 9.72
CA ALA A 433 8.30 -18.92 10.83
C ALA A 433 9.34 -17.78 10.94
N ASP A 434 9.28 -16.77 10.06
CA ASP A 434 10.28 -15.72 9.98
C ASP A 434 10.03 -14.68 11.09
N ASN A 435 11.05 -14.48 11.93
CA ASN A 435 11.03 -13.56 13.05
C ASN A 435 12.36 -12.81 13.11
N TYR A 436 12.30 -11.48 13.17
CA TYR A 436 13.48 -10.63 13.06
C TYR A 436 13.61 -9.73 14.29
N PRO A 437 14.34 -10.16 15.32
CA PRO A 437 14.79 -9.27 16.39
C PRO A 437 15.97 -8.42 15.91
N PHE A 438 16.00 -7.15 16.32
CA PHE A 438 17.10 -6.23 16.00
C PHE A 438 17.27 -5.18 17.09
N ARG A 439 18.44 -4.53 17.07
CA ARG A 439 18.70 -3.34 17.89
C ARG A 439 18.34 -2.12 17.06
N ASN A 440 17.22 -1.49 17.40
CA ASN A 440 16.82 -0.21 16.83
C ASN A 440 17.66 0.91 17.45
N GLU A 441 18.21 1.81 16.64
CA GLU A 441 18.94 2.98 17.18
C GLU A 441 18.00 4.07 17.68
N LEU A 442 16.74 4.06 17.22
CA LEU A 442 15.67 4.87 17.79
C LEU A 442 15.13 4.20 19.05
N LYS A 443 14.81 5.02 20.05
CA LYS A 443 14.21 4.62 21.31
C LYS A 443 13.01 5.48 21.61
N LYS A 444 12.09 4.96 22.43
CA LYS A 444 10.94 5.72 22.92
C LYS A 444 11.31 7.12 23.46
N GLN A 445 12.40 7.24 24.22
CA GLN A 445 12.82 8.49 24.85
C GLN A 445 13.21 9.58 23.85
N ASP A 446 13.61 9.21 22.63
CA ASP A 446 14.02 10.18 21.61
C ASP A 446 12.86 11.10 21.18
N PHE A 447 11.63 10.66 21.41
CA PHE A 447 10.38 11.31 21.00
C PHE A 447 9.62 11.95 22.17
N GLU A 448 10.17 11.92 23.39
CA GLU A 448 9.56 12.57 24.55
C GLU A 448 9.50 14.10 24.37
N GLY A 449 8.43 14.73 24.88
CA GLY A 449 8.25 16.19 24.81
C GLY A 449 7.57 16.74 23.55
N TYR A 450 7.30 15.91 22.54
CA TYR A 450 6.69 16.36 21.27
C TYR A 450 5.17 16.21 21.19
N GLY A 451 4.51 15.79 22.27
CA GLY A 451 3.03 15.74 22.36
C GLY A 451 2.37 14.57 21.62
N LEU A 452 3.13 13.54 21.25
CA LEU A 452 2.62 12.30 20.64
C LEU A 452 2.80 11.12 21.60
N GLY A 453 1.88 10.17 21.57
CA GLY A 453 2.08 8.88 22.24
C GLY A 453 3.20 8.11 21.55
N VAL A 454 4.03 7.41 22.33
CA VAL A 454 5.16 6.63 21.81
C VAL A 454 5.16 5.25 22.46
N PHE A 455 5.15 4.22 21.63
CA PHE A 455 5.03 2.83 22.02
C PHE A 455 6.22 2.05 21.48
N GLU A 456 6.81 1.19 22.31
CA GLU A 456 7.99 0.39 21.95
C GLU A 456 7.68 -1.08 22.17
N GLY A 457 7.96 -1.95 21.19
CA GLY A 457 7.58 -3.36 21.25
C GLY A 457 7.59 -4.09 19.91
N THR A 458 6.96 -5.26 19.88
CA THR A 458 6.88 -6.11 18.68
C THR A 458 5.95 -5.50 17.63
N MET A 459 6.38 -5.46 16.37
CA MET A 459 5.52 -5.15 15.22
C MET A 459 5.25 -6.42 14.40
N PHE A 460 4.04 -6.54 13.87
CA PHE A 460 3.70 -7.61 12.94
C PHE A 460 3.76 -7.12 11.50
N THR A 461 4.48 -7.85 10.66
CA THR A 461 4.38 -7.72 9.21
C THR A 461 3.25 -8.63 8.75
N VAL A 462 2.16 -8.07 8.23
CA VAL A 462 0.97 -8.80 7.77
C VAL A 462 0.93 -8.88 6.24
N LEU A 463 0.17 -9.83 5.72
CA LEU A 463 0.01 -10.00 4.27
C LEU A 463 -0.82 -8.90 3.61
N GLY A 464 -1.73 -8.31 4.39
CA GLY A 464 -2.62 -7.24 3.96
C GLY A 464 -3.44 -6.76 5.15
N THR A 465 -3.60 -5.45 5.28
CA THR A 465 -4.44 -4.86 6.34
C THR A 465 -5.93 -5.16 6.13
N SER A 466 -6.35 -5.43 4.87
CA SER A 466 -7.69 -5.89 4.52
C SER A 466 -8.02 -7.31 4.98
N LEU A 467 -7.04 -8.06 5.49
CA LEU A 467 -7.22 -9.43 5.99
C LEU A 467 -7.25 -9.50 7.53
N GLN A 468 -7.40 -8.36 8.19
CA GLN A 468 -7.37 -8.29 9.65
C GLN A 468 -8.77 -8.19 10.24
N ASN A 469 -8.97 -8.82 11.40
CA ASN A 469 -10.19 -8.74 12.19
C ASN A 469 -9.87 -8.54 13.68
N LYS A 470 -10.88 -8.15 14.48
CA LYS A 470 -10.68 -7.89 15.91
C LYS A 470 -10.12 -9.06 16.69
N ASP A 471 -10.50 -10.30 16.36
CA ASP A 471 -10.05 -11.48 17.09
C ASP A 471 -8.55 -11.74 16.89
N VAL A 472 -8.07 -11.62 15.65
CA VAL A 472 -6.64 -11.72 15.32
C VAL A 472 -5.87 -10.60 15.99
N LEU A 473 -6.32 -9.35 15.81
CA LEU A 473 -5.64 -8.17 16.36
C LEU A 473 -5.58 -8.22 17.89
N SER A 474 -6.67 -8.62 18.55
CA SER A 474 -6.73 -8.81 20.00
C SER A 474 -5.81 -9.93 20.46
N TYR A 475 -5.68 -11.01 19.69
CA TYR A 475 -4.72 -12.06 19.98
C TYR A 475 -3.27 -11.56 19.86
N LEU A 476 -2.93 -10.83 18.79
CA LEU A 476 -1.59 -10.26 18.61
C LEU A 476 -1.20 -9.32 19.76
N MET A 477 -2.14 -8.48 20.19
CA MET A 477 -1.96 -7.52 21.28
C MET A 477 -1.86 -8.20 22.65
N ASN A 478 -2.79 -9.11 22.98
CA ASN A 478 -2.94 -9.63 24.35
C ASN A 478 -2.14 -10.91 24.63
N SER A 479 -1.63 -11.58 23.60
CA SER A 479 -0.78 -12.76 23.77
C SER A 479 0.64 -12.40 24.23
N SER A 480 1.50 -13.41 24.36
CA SER A 480 2.92 -13.22 24.67
C SER A 480 3.68 -12.37 23.65
N TRP A 481 3.12 -12.17 22.45
CA TRP A 481 3.71 -11.30 21.44
C TRP A 481 3.71 -9.83 21.84
N LYS A 482 2.68 -9.39 22.59
CA LYS A 482 2.50 -7.99 23.02
C LYS A 482 2.70 -7.01 21.87
N ALA A 483 2.05 -7.29 20.74
CA ALA A 483 2.20 -6.47 19.54
C ALA A 483 1.73 -5.04 19.82
N ILE A 484 2.54 -4.05 19.43
CA ILE A 484 2.18 -2.63 19.55
C ILE A 484 1.48 -2.11 18.29
N GLY A 485 1.65 -2.80 17.16
CA GLY A 485 1.07 -2.44 15.87
C GLY A 485 1.38 -3.47 14.77
N LEU A 486 0.88 -3.18 13.58
CA LEU A 486 1.05 -3.98 12.38
C LEU A 486 1.26 -3.12 11.12
N GLU A 487 2.02 -3.66 10.19
CA GLU A 487 2.49 -3.03 8.95
C GLU A 487 2.74 -4.12 7.90
N MET A 488 3.24 -3.78 6.70
CA MET A 488 3.33 -4.75 5.60
C MET A 488 4.76 -4.97 5.06
N GLU A 489 5.78 -4.27 5.58
CA GLU A 489 7.11 -4.20 4.93
C GLU A 489 8.31 -4.56 5.83
N GLY A 490 8.17 -4.51 7.14
CA GLY A 490 9.29 -4.45 8.09
C GLY A 490 10.13 -5.72 8.10
N ALA A 491 9.47 -6.88 8.14
CA ALA A 491 10.12 -8.17 7.98
C ALA A 491 10.82 -8.28 6.61
N HIS A 492 10.24 -7.73 5.54
CA HIS A 492 10.83 -7.74 4.20
C HIS A 492 12.12 -6.92 4.12
N TYR A 493 12.12 -5.70 4.66
CA TYR A 493 13.34 -4.88 4.77
C TYR A 493 14.39 -5.58 5.62
N GLN A 494 14.00 -6.08 6.79
CA GLN A 494 14.93 -6.68 7.74
C GLN A 494 15.54 -7.99 7.19
N LYS A 495 14.76 -8.76 6.42
CA LYS A 495 15.23 -9.94 5.69
C LYS A 495 16.31 -9.58 4.66
N ALA A 496 16.09 -8.56 3.83
CA ALA A 496 17.10 -8.12 2.85
C ALA A 496 18.36 -7.59 3.54
N ILE A 497 18.21 -6.72 4.54
CA ILE A 497 19.33 -6.14 5.29
C ILE A 497 20.18 -7.25 5.93
N GLN A 498 19.58 -8.21 6.63
CA GLN A 498 20.32 -9.30 7.28
C GLN A 498 20.95 -10.26 6.27
N SER A 499 20.27 -10.56 5.17
CA SER A 499 20.81 -11.43 4.12
C SER A 499 22.08 -10.82 3.53
N GLU A 500 22.06 -9.52 3.20
CA GLU A 500 23.18 -8.84 2.55
C GLU A 500 24.31 -8.47 3.53
N SER A 501 23.98 -8.11 4.77
CA SER A 501 24.99 -7.74 5.78
C SER A 501 25.62 -8.94 6.50
N ARG A 502 24.86 -10.01 6.79
CA ARG A 502 25.32 -11.11 7.67
C ARG A 502 25.61 -12.41 6.94
N ILE A 503 24.96 -12.67 5.81
CA ILE A 503 25.10 -13.94 5.07
C ILE A 503 25.97 -13.74 3.83
N ARG A 504 25.53 -12.88 2.91
CA ARG A 504 26.22 -12.62 1.64
C ARG A 504 27.45 -11.73 1.83
N ASN A 505 27.42 -10.85 2.84
CA ASN A 505 28.48 -9.87 3.13
C ASN A 505 28.72 -8.87 1.97
N SER A 506 27.68 -8.54 1.21
CA SER A 506 27.74 -7.55 0.12
C SER A 506 27.83 -6.11 0.65
N ILE A 507 27.33 -5.89 1.86
CA ILE A 507 27.41 -4.63 2.60
C ILE A 507 28.05 -4.85 3.98
N ARG A 508 28.20 -3.77 4.76
CA ARG A 508 28.77 -3.84 6.11
C ARG A 508 28.00 -4.80 7.02
N LYS A 509 28.72 -5.57 7.84
CA LYS A 509 28.11 -6.48 8.83
C LYS A 509 27.29 -5.76 9.90
N ASN A 510 27.72 -4.56 10.28
CA ASN A 510 27.15 -3.77 11.37
C ASN A 510 26.36 -2.58 10.83
N VAL A 511 25.46 -2.82 9.86
CA VAL A 511 24.50 -1.81 9.39
C VAL A 511 23.58 -1.45 10.55
N LYS A 512 23.53 -0.16 10.89
CA LYS A 512 22.59 0.36 11.88
C LYS A 512 21.18 0.39 11.30
N VAL A 513 20.18 0.01 12.09
CA VAL A 513 18.77 0.07 11.67
C VAL A 513 17.98 1.05 12.51
N LEU A 514 17.14 1.83 11.85
CA LEU A 514 16.28 2.84 12.47
C LEU A 514 14.87 2.64 11.95
N TYR A 515 14.04 1.95 12.72
CA TYR A 515 12.65 1.74 12.34
C TYR A 515 11.75 2.62 13.20
N ALA A 516 10.78 3.28 12.57
CA ALA A 516 9.71 3.96 13.28
C ALA A 516 8.47 4.03 12.39
N TYR A 517 7.31 3.83 12.99
CA TYR A 517 6.03 3.90 12.29
C TYR A 517 5.14 4.93 12.96
N TYR A 518 4.32 5.61 12.18
CA TYR A 518 3.25 6.44 12.73
C TYR A 518 1.90 5.79 12.48
N ALA A 519 1.02 5.92 13.47
CA ALA A 519 -0.29 5.31 13.48
C ALA A 519 -1.20 5.98 12.44
N SER A 520 -1.55 5.26 11.37
CA SER A 520 -2.55 5.74 10.39
C SER A 520 -3.98 5.57 10.88
N ASP A 521 -4.18 4.54 11.69
CA ASP A 521 -5.46 4.09 12.20
C ASP A 521 -5.22 3.24 13.46
N ASN A 522 -6.30 3.01 14.21
CA ASN A 522 -6.34 1.98 15.23
C ASN A 522 -7.38 0.93 14.77
N PRO A 523 -6.96 -0.25 14.30
CA PRO A 523 -7.88 -1.23 13.71
C PRO A 523 -8.71 -1.98 14.76
N LEU A 524 -8.49 -1.74 16.06
CA LEU A 524 -9.37 -2.25 17.13
C LEU A 524 -10.52 -1.29 17.45
N GLU A 525 -10.42 0.00 17.09
CA GLU A 525 -11.52 0.96 17.23
C GLU A 525 -12.52 0.77 16.08
N THR A 526 -13.76 0.39 16.43
CA THR A 526 -14.84 0.09 15.47
C THR A 526 -15.28 1.30 14.67
N GLY A 527 -15.66 1.05 13.41
CA GLY A 527 -16.64 1.88 12.71
C GLY A 527 -16.11 2.89 11.69
N SER A 528 -14.82 2.85 11.32
CA SER A 528 -14.28 3.55 10.13
C SER A 528 -12.77 3.39 9.92
N THR A 529 -12.02 2.67 10.76
CA THR A 529 -10.57 2.93 10.92
C THR A 529 -9.67 2.41 9.80
N LEU A 530 -9.90 1.21 9.24
CA LEU A 530 -9.08 0.68 8.12
C LEU A 530 -9.44 1.28 6.75
N ALA A 531 -10.67 1.78 6.60
CA ALA A 531 -11.14 2.51 5.42
C ALA A 531 -10.94 4.03 5.56
N SER A 532 -10.68 4.54 6.77
CA SER A 532 -10.49 5.96 7.03
C SER A 532 -9.38 6.49 6.13
N GLY A 533 -9.69 7.56 5.40
CA GLY A 533 -8.83 8.12 4.36
C GLY A 533 -7.43 8.52 4.85
N ALA A 534 -6.64 9.08 3.94
CA ALA A 534 -5.30 9.58 4.24
C ALA A 534 -5.28 10.38 5.56
N LEU A 535 -4.22 10.23 6.38
CA LEU A 535 -4.06 10.97 7.65
C LEU A 535 -4.27 12.49 7.53
N GLY A 536 -4.23 13.06 6.32
CA GLY A 536 -4.37 14.48 6.10
C GLY A 536 -3.29 15.24 6.86
N LEU A 537 -3.69 16.31 7.54
CA LEU A 537 -2.78 17.16 8.32
C LEU A 537 -2.27 16.48 9.60
N ASP A 538 -3.03 15.55 10.18
CA ASP A 538 -2.63 14.83 11.39
C ASP A 538 -1.38 13.96 11.16
N GLY A 539 -1.10 13.60 9.91
CA GLY A 539 0.09 12.84 9.52
C GLY A 539 1.35 13.69 9.38
N VAL A 540 1.25 15.03 9.30
CA VAL A 540 2.40 15.90 9.04
C VAL A 540 3.38 15.86 10.22
N ARG A 541 2.90 16.13 11.44
CA ARG A 541 3.72 16.15 12.66
C ARG A 541 4.52 14.84 12.87
N PRO A 542 3.88 13.65 12.95
CA PRO A 542 4.62 12.42 13.20
C PRO A 542 5.61 12.08 12.07
N THR A 543 5.24 12.33 10.81
CA THR A 543 6.12 12.10 9.65
C THR A 543 7.41 12.94 9.75
N TYR A 544 7.27 14.24 10.04
CA TYR A 544 8.41 15.13 10.18
C TYR A 544 9.20 14.86 11.45
N LEU A 545 8.55 14.48 12.54
CA LEU A 545 9.24 14.15 13.79
C LEU A 545 10.11 12.90 13.63
N ILE A 546 9.59 11.83 13.03
CA ILE A 546 10.37 10.63 12.73
C ILE A 546 11.55 10.97 11.81
N THR A 547 11.31 11.77 10.78
CA THR A 547 12.38 12.23 9.88
C THR A 547 13.46 13.00 10.63
N TYR A 548 13.06 13.94 11.48
CA TYR A 548 13.96 14.74 12.31
C TYR A 548 14.80 13.84 13.23
N LYS A 549 14.18 12.86 13.90
CA LYS A 549 14.87 11.95 14.81
C LYS A 549 15.76 10.93 14.12
N ILE A 550 15.40 10.47 12.92
CA ILE A 550 16.30 9.68 12.07
C ILE A 550 17.55 10.51 11.76
N LEU A 551 17.41 11.72 11.23
CA LEU A 551 18.55 12.56 10.86
C LEU A 551 19.40 12.94 12.08
N GLU A 552 18.77 13.20 13.23
CA GLU A 552 19.45 13.45 14.51
C GLU A 552 20.31 12.24 14.90
N LYS A 553 19.78 11.01 14.88
CA LYS A 553 20.53 9.80 15.25
C LYS A 553 21.64 9.42 14.28
N LEU A 554 21.48 9.74 13.00
CA LEU A 554 22.51 9.44 12.00
C LEU A 554 23.77 10.31 12.18
N PHE A 555 23.63 11.52 12.72
CA PHE A 555 24.69 12.53 12.75
C PHE A 555 25.04 13.08 14.14
N SER A 556 24.46 12.53 15.21
CA SER A 556 24.80 12.89 16.61
C SER A 556 25.96 12.10 17.21
#